data_AF-A0A845JXX1-F1
#
_entry.id   AF-A0A845JXX1-F1
#
_cell.length_a   1.000
_cell.length_b   1.000
_cell.length_c   1.000
_cell.angle_alpha   90.00
_cell.angle_beta   90.00
_cell.angle_gamma   90.00
#
_symmetry.space_group_name_H-M   'P 1'
#
loop_
_entity.id
_entity.type
_entity.pdbx_description
1 polymer ?
#
loop_
_entity_poly.entity_id
_entity_poly.type
_entity_poly.pdbx_seq_one_letter_code
_entity_poly.pdbx_strand_id
1 'polypeptide(L)'
;MLLPKVLFALATLISFCLPAFAYQEINVQNGGTIKGVAKMKGKMPYPRVYHLILFPNFDMCAEVDTDDEMNRVLDDFKVTPDGGLKDVVISLEHVDAGKPFNKEPITILSENCKFFPDVNLIRQGETFKVDNVDAVMHNSQVYQKERGKILLNIPIPAEEISEGKVVFKKKYKIMQMICGMHEFMQTWGYRVQNPYYFKTGDGGTFNISDIPPGEYIVNAWHYLMKPQKRKIKIAAGETIDLSFEFNADRVERPFYETIKSGRIKKDAVIPGTAKGKEMGR
;
A
#
# COMPACT_ATOMS: atom_id res chain seq x y z
N MET A 1 65.30 43.31 7.70
CA MET A 1 63.97 43.33 7.05
C MET A 1 63.24 42.05 7.45
N LEU A 2 62.24 42.16 8.32
CA LEU A 2 61.45 41.04 8.83
C LEU A 2 60.37 40.64 7.82
N LEU A 3 60.23 39.34 7.55
CA LEU A 3 59.04 38.76 6.91
C LEU A 3 58.07 38.26 7.99
N PRO A 4 56.78 38.59 7.98
CA PRO A 4 55.80 37.98 8.87
C PRO A 4 55.27 36.68 8.26
N LYS A 5 55.29 35.59 9.03
CA LYS A 5 54.61 34.34 8.71
C LYS A 5 53.11 34.52 9.00
N VAL A 6 52.29 34.53 7.96
CA VAL A 6 50.84 34.47 8.08
C VAL A 6 50.44 33.01 8.27
N LEU A 7 49.91 32.66 9.43
CA LEU A 7 49.38 31.34 9.76
C LEU A 7 47.90 31.31 9.36
N PHE A 8 47.56 30.55 8.31
CA PHE A 8 46.17 30.27 7.93
C PHE A 8 45.60 29.23 8.90
N ALA A 9 44.68 29.62 9.78
CA ALA A 9 43.90 28.69 10.60
C ALA A 9 42.75 28.14 9.76
N LEU A 10 42.84 26.87 9.36
CA LEU A 10 41.78 26.15 8.67
C LEU A 10 40.77 25.64 9.72
N ALA A 11 39.64 26.32 9.87
CA ALA A 11 38.54 25.89 10.74
C ALA A 11 37.76 24.76 10.05
N THR A 12 38.06 23.51 10.39
CA THR A 12 37.24 22.34 10.03
C THR A 12 35.91 22.38 10.80
N LEU A 13 34.82 22.73 10.12
CA LEU A 13 33.46 22.52 10.62
C LEU A 13 33.19 21.01 10.68
N ILE A 14 33.28 20.43 11.89
CA ILE A 14 32.81 19.06 12.15
C ILE A 14 31.28 19.14 12.23
N SER A 15 30.62 18.82 11.13
CA SER A 15 29.16 18.65 11.09
C SER A 15 28.81 17.38 11.87
N PHE A 16 28.41 17.52 13.13
CA PHE A 16 27.81 16.43 13.91
C PHE A 16 26.50 15.99 13.24
N CYS A 17 26.58 14.94 12.44
CA CYS A 17 25.41 14.22 11.97
C CYS A 17 24.90 13.40 13.16
N LEU A 18 23.93 13.92 13.90
CA LEU A 18 23.28 13.15 14.96
C LEU A 18 22.70 11.86 14.34
N PRO A 19 22.97 10.68 14.90
CA PRO A 19 22.34 9.46 14.44
C PRO A 19 20.83 9.62 14.59
N ALA A 20 20.08 9.32 13.53
CA ALA A 20 18.63 9.22 13.64
C ALA A 20 18.32 8.09 14.65
N PHE A 21 17.88 8.46 15.85
CA PHE A 21 17.52 7.51 16.88
C PHE A 21 16.38 6.62 16.38
N ALA A 22 16.48 5.31 16.65
CA ALA A 22 15.39 4.38 16.42
C ALA A 22 14.21 4.71 17.36
N TYR A 23 12.99 4.36 16.96
CA TYR A 23 11.79 4.56 17.78
C TYR A 23 11.96 3.94 19.18
N GLN A 24 11.64 4.71 20.22
CA GLN A 24 11.77 4.28 21.61
C GLN A 24 10.41 3.92 22.24
N GLU A 25 10.28 2.70 22.75
CA GLU A 25 9.09 2.30 23.50
C GLU A 25 9.11 2.95 24.91
N ILE A 26 8.04 3.66 25.25
CA ILE A 26 7.80 4.30 26.55
C ILE A 26 6.34 4.12 26.96
N ASN A 27 6.05 4.27 28.26
CA ASN A 27 4.67 4.41 28.71
C ASN A 27 4.20 5.85 28.44
N VAL A 28 3.13 6.00 27.66
CA VAL A 28 2.56 7.33 27.35
C VAL A 28 1.54 7.69 28.41
N GLN A 29 1.87 8.67 29.25
CA GLN A 29 0.94 9.21 30.22
C GLN A 29 0.20 10.41 29.64
N ASN A 30 -1.12 10.44 29.81
CA ASN A 30 -1.99 11.52 29.33
C ASN A 30 -1.79 11.84 27.83
N GLY A 31 -1.68 10.79 27.01
CA GLY A 31 -1.53 10.94 25.56
C GLY A 31 -2.79 11.54 24.92
N GLY A 32 -2.59 12.33 23.88
CA GLY A 32 -3.67 12.84 23.06
C GLY A 32 -4.27 11.75 22.15
N THR A 33 -5.37 12.10 21.50
CA THR A 33 -6.11 11.25 20.57
C THR A 33 -6.38 12.00 19.26
N ILE A 34 -6.25 11.31 18.14
CA ILE A 34 -6.77 11.77 16.85
C ILE A 34 -7.90 10.84 16.46
N LYS A 35 -9.05 11.41 16.12
CA LYS A 35 -10.19 10.69 15.56
C LYS A 35 -10.71 11.40 14.32
N GLY A 36 -11.43 10.67 13.49
CA GLY A 36 -12.11 11.26 12.35
C GLY A 36 -12.58 10.22 11.35
N VAL A 37 -12.83 10.69 10.14
CA VAL A 37 -13.30 9.86 9.03
C VAL A 37 -12.53 10.17 7.75
N ALA A 38 -12.19 9.12 7.01
CA ALA A 38 -11.75 9.22 5.63
C ALA A 38 -12.95 8.99 4.71
N LYS A 39 -13.25 9.96 3.85
CA LYS A 39 -14.36 9.89 2.89
C LYS A 39 -13.88 9.96 1.46
N MET A 40 -14.63 9.36 0.56
CA MET A 40 -14.50 9.49 -0.89
C MET A 40 -15.73 10.22 -1.44
N LYS A 41 -15.52 11.26 -2.25
CA LYS A 41 -16.57 12.06 -2.89
C LYS A 41 -16.36 12.16 -4.39
N GLY A 42 -17.44 12.37 -5.12
CA GLY A 42 -17.44 12.48 -6.58
C GLY A 42 -18.06 11.23 -7.23
N LYS A 43 -17.84 11.09 -8.53
CA LYS A 43 -18.34 9.92 -9.27
C LYS A 43 -17.45 8.72 -8.96
N MET A 44 -18.01 7.69 -8.33
CA MET A 44 -17.23 6.49 -8.00
C MET A 44 -16.64 5.86 -9.27
N PRO A 45 -15.34 5.49 -9.24
CA PRO A 45 -14.72 4.86 -10.38
C PRO A 45 -15.33 3.47 -10.60
N TYR A 46 -15.47 3.07 -11.85
CA TYR A 46 -15.88 1.70 -12.17
C TYR A 46 -14.84 0.70 -11.65
N PRO A 47 -15.25 -0.48 -11.20
CA PRO A 47 -14.31 -1.50 -10.78
C PRO A 47 -13.46 -1.98 -11.96
N ARG A 48 -12.33 -2.62 -11.67
CA ARG A 48 -11.51 -3.22 -12.73
C ARG A 48 -12.09 -4.56 -13.12
N VAL A 49 -12.06 -4.84 -14.42
CA VAL A 49 -12.63 -6.06 -14.98
C VAL A 49 -11.54 -6.83 -15.71
N TYR A 50 -11.46 -8.12 -15.40
CA TYR A 50 -10.47 -9.05 -15.91
C TYR A 50 -11.17 -10.24 -16.55
N HIS A 51 -11.02 -10.39 -17.86
CA HIS A 51 -11.56 -11.55 -18.55
C HIS A 51 -10.67 -12.77 -18.29
N LEU A 52 -11.21 -13.77 -17.58
CA LEU A 52 -10.46 -14.89 -17.04
C LEU A 52 -9.83 -15.80 -18.10
N ILE A 53 -10.37 -15.83 -19.32
CA ILE A 53 -9.80 -16.60 -20.43
C ILE A 53 -8.36 -16.19 -20.78
N LEU A 54 -7.93 -15.02 -20.36
CA LEU A 54 -6.57 -14.50 -20.57
C LEU A 54 -5.57 -14.96 -19.50
N PHE A 55 -6.02 -15.74 -18.52
CA PHE A 55 -5.22 -16.16 -17.37
C PHE A 55 -5.25 -17.70 -17.22
N PRO A 56 -4.17 -18.32 -16.72
CA PRO A 56 -4.16 -19.77 -16.51
C PRO A 56 -5.06 -20.17 -15.34
N ASN A 57 -5.43 -21.46 -15.27
CA ASN A 57 -6.27 -22.03 -14.21
C ASN A 57 -7.62 -21.30 -14.07
N PHE A 58 -8.15 -20.77 -15.19
CA PHE A 58 -9.40 -20.02 -15.17
C PHE A 58 -10.58 -20.88 -14.73
N ASP A 59 -10.56 -22.19 -14.97
CA ASP A 59 -11.63 -23.11 -14.54
C ASP A 59 -11.88 -23.00 -13.03
N MET A 60 -10.82 -23.00 -12.22
CA MET A 60 -10.94 -22.81 -10.76
C MET A 60 -11.23 -21.35 -10.41
N CYS A 61 -10.48 -20.40 -10.98
CA CYS A 61 -10.66 -18.98 -10.63
C CYS A 61 -12.02 -18.39 -11.05
N ALA A 62 -12.74 -19.05 -11.96
CA ALA A 62 -14.07 -18.67 -12.42
C ALA A 62 -15.20 -19.17 -11.52
N GLU A 63 -14.94 -20.08 -10.58
CA GLU A 63 -15.98 -20.61 -9.67
C GLU A 63 -16.55 -19.54 -8.73
N VAL A 64 -15.82 -18.43 -8.53
CA VAL A 64 -16.18 -17.35 -7.59
C VAL A 64 -16.01 -15.99 -8.25
N ASP A 65 -16.94 -15.07 -7.96
CA ASP A 65 -16.91 -13.66 -8.36
C ASP A 65 -16.66 -13.42 -9.86
N THR A 66 -17.24 -14.29 -10.68
CA THR A 66 -17.13 -14.27 -12.15
C THR A 66 -18.53 -14.27 -12.76
N ASP A 67 -18.76 -13.44 -13.77
CA ASP A 67 -20.03 -13.38 -14.50
C ASP A 67 -20.12 -14.42 -15.63
N ASP A 68 -21.29 -14.51 -16.27
CA ASP A 68 -21.55 -15.44 -17.39
C ASP A 68 -20.67 -15.18 -18.63
N GLU A 69 -20.00 -14.03 -18.70
CA GLU A 69 -19.05 -13.66 -19.75
C GLU A 69 -17.59 -13.94 -19.34
N MET A 70 -17.35 -14.67 -18.24
CA MET A 70 -16.03 -14.97 -17.69
C MET A 70 -15.25 -13.71 -17.29
N ASN A 71 -15.96 -12.65 -16.92
CA ASN A 71 -15.36 -11.46 -16.35
C ASN A 71 -15.32 -11.56 -14.83
N ARG A 72 -14.14 -11.29 -14.28
CA ARG A 72 -13.92 -11.15 -12.86
C ARG A 72 -13.76 -9.69 -12.48
N VAL A 73 -14.45 -9.29 -11.43
CA VAL A 73 -14.45 -7.92 -10.91
C VAL A 73 -13.44 -7.78 -9.78
N LEU A 74 -12.66 -6.70 -9.83
CA LEU A 74 -11.80 -6.25 -8.74
C LEU A 74 -12.27 -4.88 -8.26
N ASP A 75 -12.89 -4.89 -7.08
CA ASP A 75 -13.40 -3.70 -6.40
C ASP A 75 -12.29 -3.01 -5.63
N ASP A 76 -11.61 -2.06 -6.28
CA ASP A 76 -10.52 -1.31 -5.66
C ASP A 76 -10.96 -0.34 -4.56
N PHE A 77 -12.25 -0.05 -4.47
CA PHE A 77 -12.80 0.95 -3.55
C PHE A 77 -14.03 0.38 -2.86
N LYS A 78 -13.94 0.21 -1.54
CA LYS A 78 -15.05 -0.16 -0.67
C LYS A 78 -15.52 1.11 0.04
N VAL A 79 -16.67 1.62 -0.40
CA VAL A 79 -17.21 2.91 0.03
C VAL A 79 -18.65 2.76 0.50
N THR A 80 -18.98 3.29 1.67
CA THR A 80 -20.36 3.29 2.18
C THR A 80 -21.24 4.32 1.46
N PRO A 81 -22.58 4.20 1.56
CA PRO A 81 -23.51 5.18 0.98
C PRO A 81 -23.25 6.64 1.41
N ASP A 82 -22.73 6.86 2.64
CA ASP A 82 -22.37 8.19 3.15
C ASP A 82 -20.94 8.63 2.79
N GLY A 83 -20.24 7.85 1.96
CA GLY A 83 -18.93 8.12 1.42
C GLY A 83 -17.75 7.68 2.28
N GLY A 84 -17.95 6.94 3.38
CA GLY A 84 -16.86 6.39 4.19
C GLY A 84 -15.98 5.45 3.39
N LEU A 85 -14.67 5.67 3.37
CA LEU A 85 -13.71 4.93 2.55
C LEU A 85 -12.90 3.95 3.41
N LYS A 86 -13.01 2.65 3.13
CA LYS A 86 -12.22 1.58 3.75
C LYS A 86 -10.78 1.58 3.25
N ASP A 87 -9.90 0.92 4.01
CA ASP A 87 -8.51 0.62 3.65
C ASP A 87 -7.63 1.88 3.44
N VAL A 88 -8.04 3.00 4.02
CA VAL A 88 -7.21 4.19 4.16
C VAL A 88 -6.28 3.99 5.36
N VAL A 89 -4.98 4.06 5.11
CA VAL A 89 -3.97 4.06 6.17
C VAL A 89 -3.74 5.49 6.64
N ILE A 90 -4.11 5.74 7.90
CA ILE A 90 -3.75 6.94 8.65
C ILE A 90 -2.46 6.64 9.41
N SER A 91 -1.45 7.50 9.32
CA SER A 91 -0.17 7.29 10.01
C SER A 91 0.49 8.60 10.43
N LEU A 92 1.16 8.59 11.58
CA LEU A 92 1.93 9.73 12.06
C LEU A 92 3.39 9.61 11.66
N GLU A 93 3.99 10.70 11.22
CA GLU A 93 5.45 10.87 11.08
C GLU A 93 5.98 11.72 12.24
N HIS A 94 7.29 11.61 12.50
CA HIS A 94 8.01 12.32 13.56
C HIS A 94 7.58 11.93 14.99
N VAL A 95 7.17 10.68 15.19
CA VAL A 95 6.99 10.13 16.52
C VAL A 95 8.24 9.33 16.88
N ASP A 96 9.07 9.89 17.76
CA ASP A 96 10.37 9.29 18.14
C ASP A 96 10.28 8.35 19.33
N ALA A 97 9.26 8.53 20.19
CA ALA A 97 9.00 7.65 21.34
C ALA A 97 7.50 7.48 21.58
N GLY A 98 7.07 6.34 22.12
CA GLY A 98 5.67 6.11 22.46
C GLY A 98 5.32 4.67 22.82
N LYS A 99 4.04 4.28 22.69
CA LYS A 99 3.55 2.92 22.94
C LYS A 99 4.30 1.85 22.13
N PRO A 100 4.34 0.59 22.58
CA PRO A 100 5.03 -0.47 21.84
C PRO A 100 4.39 -0.76 20.49
N PHE A 101 5.17 -1.33 19.58
CA PHE A 101 4.63 -1.85 18.33
C PHE A 101 3.74 -3.08 18.53
N ASN A 102 2.67 -3.18 17.74
CA ASN A 102 2.04 -4.48 17.53
C ASN A 102 3.07 -5.43 16.88
N LYS A 103 3.23 -6.62 17.46
CA LYS A 103 4.16 -7.65 17.00
C LYS A 103 3.48 -8.83 16.30
N GLU A 104 2.16 -8.75 16.07
CA GLU A 104 1.44 -9.76 15.31
C GLU A 104 2.04 -9.94 13.90
N PRO A 105 2.16 -11.19 13.43
CA PRO A 105 2.67 -11.46 12.09
C PRO A 105 1.74 -10.88 11.03
N ILE A 106 2.32 -10.47 9.91
CA ILE A 106 1.54 -10.11 8.72
C ILE A 106 1.13 -11.42 8.04
N THR A 107 -0.16 -11.74 8.10
CA THR A 107 -0.71 -12.91 7.41
C THR A 107 -1.56 -12.46 6.23
N ILE A 108 -1.27 -13.02 5.07
CA ILE A 108 -2.03 -12.83 3.84
C ILE A 108 -2.67 -14.17 3.50
N LEU A 109 -3.98 -14.19 3.31
CA LEU A 109 -4.72 -15.37 2.85
C LEU A 109 -4.82 -15.31 1.33
N SER A 110 -4.54 -16.43 0.68
CA SER A 110 -4.79 -16.69 -0.73
C SER A 110 -5.95 -17.66 -0.83
N GLU A 111 -7.12 -17.15 -1.21
CA GLU A 111 -8.36 -17.91 -1.31
C GLU A 111 -9.17 -17.41 -2.51
N ASN A 112 -9.79 -18.34 -3.23
CA ASN A 112 -10.59 -18.11 -4.42
C ASN A 112 -9.86 -17.25 -5.48
N CYS A 113 -8.55 -17.45 -5.67
CA CYS A 113 -7.70 -16.60 -6.51
C CYS A 113 -7.73 -15.10 -6.11
N LYS A 114 -7.75 -14.79 -4.81
CA LYS A 114 -7.61 -13.44 -4.24
C LYS A 114 -6.60 -13.44 -3.10
N PHE A 115 -5.92 -12.30 -2.89
CA PHE A 115 -5.14 -12.06 -1.68
C PHE A 115 -5.92 -11.19 -0.70
N PHE A 116 -5.99 -11.61 0.56
CA PHE A 116 -6.63 -10.86 1.65
C PHE A 116 -5.65 -10.62 2.80
N PRO A 117 -5.75 -9.47 3.50
CA PRO A 117 -6.61 -8.32 3.18
C PRO A 117 -6.07 -7.53 1.98
N ASP A 118 -6.87 -6.62 1.40
CA ASP A 118 -6.44 -5.76 0.28
C ASP A 118 -5.28 -4.82 0.65
N VAL A 119 -5.23 -4.39 1.92
CA VAL A 119 -4.20 -3.49 2.46
C VAL A 119 -3.66 -4.01 3.78
N ASN A 120 -2.34 -4.10 3.85
CA ASN A 120 -1.55 -4.54 4.99
C ASN A 120 -0.73 -3.38 5.59
N LEU A 121 -0.40 -3.50 6.88
CA LEU A 121 0.50 -2.59 7.58
C LEU A 121 1.80 -3.33 7.85
N ILE A 122 2.92 -2.75 7.42
CA ILE A 122 4.19 -3.49 7.33
C ILE A 122 5.27 -2.77 8.11
N ARG A 123 5.99 -3.47 8.98
CA ARG A 123 7.18 -2.92 9.61
C ARG A 123 8.42 -3.25 8.80
N GLN A 124 9.44 -2.40 8.92
CA GLN A 124 10.69 -2.58 8.20
C GLN A 124 11.36 -3.90 8.62
N GLY A 125 11.61 -4.78 7.65
CA GLY A 125 12.31 -6.05 7.91
C GLY A 125 11.43 -7.10 8.60
N GLU A 126 10.12 -6.95 8.57
CA GLU A 126 9.17 -7.92 9.07
C GLU A 126 8.94 -9.06 8.07
N THR A 127 8.70 -10.26 8.61
CA THR A 127 8.28 -11.44 7.83
C THR A 127 6.76 -11.41 7.67
N PHE A 128 6.28 -11.72 6.48
CA PHE A 128 4.88 -12.01 6.22
C PHE A 128 4.72 -13.48 5.82
N LYS A 129 3.52 -14.00 6.04
CA LYS A 129 3.08 -15.33 5.60
C LYS A 129 2.02 -15.17 4.53
N VAL A 130 2.06 -16.03 3.53
CA VAL A 130 0.97 -16.22 2.56
C VAL A 130 0.45 -17.62 2.75
N ASP A 131 -0.76 -17.74 3.27
CA ASP A 131 -1.47 -19.00 3.47
C ASP A 131 -2.36 -19.24 2.25
N ASN A 132 -2.03 -20.24 1.45
CA ASN A 132 -2.81 -20.57 0.25
C ASN A 132 -3.71 -21.74 0.50
N VAL A 133 -5.01 -21.48 0.52
CA VAL A 133 -6.04 -22.51 0.67
C VAL A 133 -6.64 -22.93 -0.68
N ASP A 134 -6.18 -22.33 -1.78
CA ASP A 134 -6.58 -22.75 -3.12
C ASP A 134 -5.91 -24.07 -3.51
N ALA A 135 -6.63 -24.90 -4.26
CA ALA A 135 -6.13 -26.15 -4.84
C ALA A 135 -5.15 -25.94 -6.03
N VAL A 136 -4.73 -24.71 -6.30
CA VAL A 136 -3.74 -24.37 -7.33
C VAL A 136 -2.59 -23.56 -6.74
N MET A 137 -1.41 -23.72 -7.35
CA MET A 137 -0.25 -22.90 -7.01
C MET A 137 -0.44 -21.46 -7.50
N HIS A 138 0.00 -20.51 -6.67
CA HIS A 138 0.11 -19.09 -7.00
C HIS A 138 1.56 -18.62 -6.92
N ASN A 139 1.75 -17.31 -7.12
CA ASN A 139 3.04 -16.66 -6.98
C ASN A 139 2.88 -15.36 -6.20
N SER A 140 3.82 -15.01 -5.34
CA SER A 140 3.92 -13.70 -4.70
C SER A 140 5.04 -12.88 -5.34
N GLN A 141 4.70 -12.00 -6.29
CA GLN A 141 5.62 -10.99 -6.79
C GLN A 141 5.47 -9.72 -5.96
N VAL A 142 6.44 -9.47 -5.09
CA VAL A 142 6.41 -8.32 -4.18
C VAL A 142 7.22 -7.19 -4.77
N TYR A 143 6.57 -6.06 -5.03
CA TYR A 143 7.17 -4.84 -5.55
C TYR A 143 7.28 -3.76 -4.48
N GLN A 144 8.36 -3.00 -4.54
CA GLN A 144 8.41 -1.66 -4.00
C GLN A 144 7.83 -0.68 -5.03
N LYS A 145 6.54 -0.36 -4.89
CA LYS A 145 5.74 0.24 -5.95
C LYS A 145 6.31 1.54 -6.47
N GLU A 146 6.76 2.43 -5.58
CA GLU A 146 7.15 3.80 -5.96
C GLU A 146 8.39 3.88 -6.83
N ARG A 147 9.15 2.77 -6.95
CA ARG A 147 10.31 2.67 -7.84
C ARG A 147 10.21 1.58 -8.90
N GLY A 148 9.09 0.86 -8.95
CA GLY A 148 8.87 -0.25 -9.89
C GLY A 148 9.92 -1.36 -9.80
N LYS A 149 10.43 -1.67 -8.60
CA LYS A 149 11.42 -2.74 -8.41
C LYS A 149 10.82 -3.89 -7.62
N ILE A 150 11.05 -5.11 -8.11
CA ILE A 150 10.77 -6.32 -7.38
C ILE A 150 11.68 -6.43 -6.15
N LEU A 151 11.12 -6.85 -5.03
CA LEU A 151 11.79 -7.15 -3.78
C LEU A 151 11.91 -8.66 -3.59
N LEU A 152 10.83 -9.39 -3.89
CA LEU A 152 10.71 -10.84 -3.70
C LEU A 152 9.89 -11.44 -4.84
N ASN A 153 10.18 -12.70 -5.16
CA ASN A 153 9.35 -13.56 -6.01
C ASN A 153 9.32 -14.93 -5.33
N ILE A 154 8.17 -15.29 -4.76
CA ILE A 154 8.03 -16.47 -3.91
C ILE A 154 6.93 -17.35 -4.51
N PRO A 155 7.19 -18.63 -4.83
CA PRO A 155 6.12 -19.55 -5.20
C PRO A 155 5.22 -19.77 -3.98
N ILE A 156 3.91 -19.89 -4.20
CA ILE A 156 2.95 -20.22 -3.15
C ILE A 156 2.25 -21.52 -3.55
N PRO A 157 2.75 -22.69 -3.12
CA PRO A 157 2.15 -23.98 -3.48
C PRO A 157 0.67 -24.08 -3.04
N ALA A 158 -0.08 -24.98 -3.68
CA ALA A 158 -1.47 -25.24 -3.31
C ALA A 158 -1.53 -25.78 -1.87
N GLU A 159 -2.51 -25.32 -1.08
CA GLU A 159 -2.77 -25.82 0.27
C GLU A 159 -1.55 -25.73 1.23
N GLU A 160 -0.67 -24.75 1.01
CA GLU A 160 0.56 -24.55 1.78
C GLU A 160 0.77 -23.09 2.21
N ILE A 161 1.63 -22.91 3.21
CA ILE A 161 2.07 -21.58 3.67
C ILE A 161 3.46 -21.28 3.13
N SER A 162 3.60 -20.10 2.53
CA SER A 162 4.89 -19.53 2.12
C SER A 162 5.26 -18.31 2.94
N GLU A 163 6.56 -18.08 3.19
CA GLU A 163 7.03 -16.94 3.98
C GLU A 163 7.92 -16.01 3.15
N GLY A 164 7.84 -14.71 3.42
CA GLY A 164 8.68 -13.70 2.80
C GLY A 164 9.08 -12.59 3.76
N LYS A 165 10.18 -11.90 3.49
CA LYS A 165 10.66 -10.79 4.34
C LYS A 165 10.85 -9.52 3.54
N VAL A 166 10.09 -8.47 3.86
CA VAL A 166 10.13 -7.21 3.10
C VAL A 166 11.11 -6.22 3.72
N VAL A 167 12.13 -5.84 2.94
CA VAL A 167 13.09 -4.80 3.33
C VAL A 167 13.01 -3.64 2.35
N PHE A 168 12.36 -2.56 2.77
CA PHE A 168 12.24 -1.35 1.95
C PHE A 168 13.53 -0.53 1.97
N LYS A 169 13.90 0.11 0.86
CA LYS A 169 14.85 1.25 0.95
C LYS A 169 14.22 2.41 1.71
N LYS A 170 15.04 3.18 2.45
CA LYS A 170 14.60 4.14 3.48
C LYS A 170 13.49 5.12 3.05
N LYS A 171 13.49 5.59 1.80
CA LYS A 171 12.54 6.62 1.34
C LYS A 171 11.17 6.11 0.89
N TYR A 172 10.99 4.81 0.72
CA TYR A 172 9.78 4.22 0.14
C TYR A 172 8.97 3.48 1.19
N LYS A 173 7.65 3.46 1.01
CA LYS A 173 6.67 2.94 1.95
C LYS A 173 5.67 1.96 1.32
N ILE A 174 5.54 1.89 0.00
CA ILE A 174 4.45 1.14 -0.63
C ILE A 174 4.97 -0.22 -1.12
N MET A 175 4.35 -1.28 -0.60
CA MET A 175 4.43 -2.63 -1.13
C MET A 175 3.22 -2.87 -2.02
N GLN A 176 3.43 -3.48 -3.18
CA GLN A 176 2.38 -4.11 -3.97
C GLN A 176 2.78 -5.57 -4.17
N MET A 177 1.91 -6.50 -3.79
CA MET A 177 2.06 -7.92 -4.06
C MET A 177 1.04 -8.31 -5.14
N ILE A 178 1.51 -8.95 -6.20
CA ILE A 178 0.66 -9.40 -7.31
C ILE A 178 1.01 -10.85 -7.62
N CYS A 179 0.01 -11.65 -7.97
CA CYS A 179 0.28 -12.95 -8.56
C CYS A 179 0.87 -12.78 -9.95
N GLY A 180 2.04 -13.38 -10.17
CA GLY A 180 2.73 -13.34 -11.48
C GLY A 180 1.91 -13.94 -12.62
N MET A 181 0.90 -14.74 -12.31
CA MET A 181 -0.01 -15.36 -13.27
C MET A 181 -1.36 -14.66 -13.36
N HIS A 182 -1.77 -13.93 -12.33
CA HIS A 182 -3.13 -13.37 -12.20
C HIS A 182 -3.05 -11.92 -11.73
N GLU A 183 -3.13 -10.98 -12.67
CA GLU A 183 -2.97 -9.55 -12.35
C GLU A 183 -4.08 -9.01 -11.43
N PHE A 184 -5.27 -9.63 -11.43
CA PHE A 184 -6.37 -9.27 -10.53
C PHE A 184 -6.08 -9.69 -9.08
N MET A 185 -5.24 -10.69 -8.87
CA MET A 185 -4.90 -11.20 -7.56
C MET A 185 -3.77 -10.35 -6.97
N GLN A 186 -4.15 -9.36 -6.16
CA GLN A 186 -3.20 -8.41 -5.60
C GLN A 186 -3.59 -7.98 -4.19
N THR A 187 -2.56 -7.63 -3.41
CA THR A 187 -2.69 -6.96 -2.12
C THR A 187 -1.61 -5.89 -1.98
N TRP A 188 -1.88 -4.90 -1.15
CA TRP A 188 -1.03 -3.74 -0.94
C TRP A 188 -0.51 -3.71 0.49
N GLY A 189 0.55 -2.94 0.70
CA GLY A 189 1.09 -2.72 2.02
C GLY A 189 1.64 -1.32 2.20
N TYR A 190 1.46 -0.77 3.39
CA TYR A 190 2.03 0.51 3.78
C TYR A 190 3.04 0.31 4.90
N ARG A 191 4.26 0.78 4.67
CA ARG A 191 5.34 0.70 5.64
C ARG A 191 5.16 1.75 6.74
N VAL A 192 4.93 1.29 7.96
CA VAL A 192 4.83 2.10 9.17
C VAL A 192 6.19 2.17 9.88
N GLN A 193 6.46 3.28 10.56
CA GLN A 193 7.74 3.56 11.24
C GLN A 193 7.60 3.74 12.76
N ASN A 194 6.38 3.88 13.25
CA ASN A 194 5.98 3.92 14.65
C ASN A 194 4.57 3.26 14.76
N PRO A 195 4.05 2.98 15.96
CA PRO A 195 2.75 2.33 16.15
C PRO A 195 1.53 3.27 16.12
N TYR A 196 1.72 4.53 15.75
CA TYR A 196 0.64 5.50 15.63
C TYR A 196 0.11 5.51 14.20
N TYR A 197 -0.64 4.45 13.90
CA TYR A 197 -1.33 4.28 12.64
C TYR A 197 -2.71 3.66 12.86
N PHE A 198 -3.54 3.75 11.83
CA PHE A 198 -4.83 3.11 11.76
C PHE A 198 -5.15 2.75 10.32
N LYS A 199 -5.82 1.63 10.08
CA LYS A 199 -6.40 1.30 8.78
C LYS A 199 -7.91 1.36 8.90
N THR A 200 -8.57 2.19 8.10
CA THR A 200 -10.03 2.37 8.19
C THR A 200 -10.78 1.08 7.82
N GLY A 201 -11.85 0.80 8.57
CA GLY A 201 -12.82 -0.25 8.26
C GLY A 201 -13.92 0.24 7.31
N ASP A 202 -15.02 -0.51 7.20
CA ASP A 202 -16.10 -0.26 6.23
C ASP A 202 -16.74 1.14 6.33
N GLY A 203 -16.69 1.82 7.49
CA GLY A 203 -17.22 3.19 7.64
C GLY A 203 -16.22 4.34 7.43
N GLY A 204 -14.97 4.04 7.08
CA GLY A 204 -13.92 5.06 6.92
C GLY A 204 -13.47 5.73 8.22
N THR A 205 -14.01 5.37 9.38
CA THR A 205 -13.67 5.97 10.67
C THR A 205 -12.31 5.47 11.17
N PHE A 206 -11.62 6.31 11.93
CA PHE A 206 -10.37 5.95 12.59
C PHE A 206 -10.22 6.63 13.94
N ASN A 207 -9.46 5.99 14.83
CA ASN A 207 -9.11 6.52 16.15
C ASN A 207 -7.70 6.06 16.54
N ILE A 208 -6.80 7.00 16.76
CA ILE A 208 -5.43 6.78 17.21
C ILE A 208 -5.27 7.44 18.58
N SER A 209 -5.17 6.64 19.63
CA SER A 209 -4.98 7.09 21.01
C SER A 209 -3.52 7.03 21.46
N ASP A 210 -3.30 7.60 22.65
CA ASP A 210 -2.04 7.55 23.40
C ASP A 210 -0.88 8.23 22.67
N ILE A 211 -1.18 9.26 21.88
CA ILE A 211 -0.19 10.01 21.12
C ILE A 211 0.53 10.95 22.10
N PRO A 212 1.85 10.91 22.22
CA PRO A 212 2.57 11.85 23.06
C PRO A 212 2.29 13.30 22.65
N PRO A 213 2.30 14.27 23.56
CA PRO A 213 2.18 15.68 23.19
C PRO A 213 3.33 16.09 22.26
N GLY A 214 3.01 16.81 21.19
CA GLY A 214 4.02 17.16 20.18
C GLY A 214 3.46 17.71 18.88
N GLU A 215 4.35 17.89 17.91
CA GLU A 215 4.02 18.32 16.55
C GLU A 215 4.28 17.18 15.56
N TYR A 216 3.26 16.86 14.76
CA TYR A 216 3.27 15.68 13.89
C TYR A 216 2.80 16.00 12.49
N ILE A 217 3.18 15.12 11.55
CA ILE A 217 2.57 15.05 10.23
C ILE A 217 1.67 13.80 10.19
N VAL A 218 0.37 14.01 10.04
CA VAL A 218 -0.59 12.94 9.78
C VAL A 218 -0.69 12.72 8.28
N ASN A 219 -0.50 11.48 7.85
CA ASN A 219 -0.61 11.04 6.46
C ASN A 219 -1.85 10.17 6.32
N ALA A 220 -2.65 10.40 5.28
CA ALA A 220 -3.72 9.52 4.84
C ALA A 220 -3.40 8.97 3.45
N TRP A 221 -3.34 7.65 3.33
CA TRP A 221 -2.96 6.95 2.10
C TRP A 221 -3.98 5.88 1.75
N HIS A 222 -4.41 5.88 0.49
CA HIS A 222 -5.13 4.79 -0.15
C HIS A 222 -4.33 4.38 -1.39
N TYR A 223 -4.28 3.10 -1.71
CA TYR A 223 -3.31 2.55 -2.67
C TYR A 223 -3.50 3.01 -4.12
N LEU A 224 -4.70 3.49 -4.49
CA LEU A 224 -5.00 4.10 -5.79
C LEU A 224 -5.28 5.61 -5.71
N MET A 225 -4.82 6.30 -4.66
CA MET A 225 -5.07 7.74 -4.52
C MET A 225 -3.83 8.49 -4.05
N LYS A 226 -3.72 9.74 -4.48
CA LYS A 226 -2.66 10.62 -4.02
C LYS A 226 -2.73 10.79 -2.49
N PRO A 227 -1.62 10.54 -1.76
CA PRO A 227 -1.62 10.67 -0.31
C PRO A 227 -1.82 12.12 0.13
N GLN A 228 -2.52 12.29 1.25
CA GLN A 228 -2.76 13.59 1.88
C GLN A 228 -1.92 13.73 3.14
N LYS A 229 -1.45 14.96 3.42
CA LYS A 229 -0.68 15.29 4.62
C LYS A 229 -1.32 16.44 5.39
N ARG A 230 -1.29 16.38 6.72
CA ARG A 230 -1.75 17.43 7.62
C ARG A 230 -0.73 17.61 8.75
N LYS A 231 -0.33 18.85 9.01
CA LYS A 231 0.47 19.19 10.18
C LYS A 231 -0.48 19.45 11.34
N ILE A 232 -0.18 18.87 12.49
CA ILE A 232 -0.96 19.07 13.72
C ILE A 232 -0.01 19.32 14.89
N LYS A 233 -0.55 19.94 15.93
CA LYS A 233 0.04 19.98 17.26
C LYS A 233 -0.98 19.41 18.21
N ILE A 234 -0.56 18.48 19.05
CA ILE A 234 -1.43 17.82 20.04
C ILE A 234 -0.90 18.07 21.44
N ALA A 235 -1.76 18.57 22.33
CA ALA A 235 -1.49 18.74 23.74
C ALA A 235 -1.82 17.47 24.53
N ALA A 236 -1.38 17.43 25.79
CA ALA A 236 -1.67 16.30 26.69
C ALA A 236 -3.18 16.12 26.91
N GLY A 237 -3.67 14.91 26.70
CA GLY A 237 -5.08 14.54 26.80
C GLY A 237 -5.99 15.17 25.72
N GLU A 238 -5.45 15.94 24.78
CA GLU A 238 -6.24 16.60 23.75
C GLU A 238 -6.82 15.58 22.76
N THR A 239 -8.05 15.80 22.33
CA THR A 239 -8.63 15.09 21.20
C THR A 239 -8.75 16.02 19.99
N ILE A 240 -8.11 15.64 18.90
CA ILE A 240 -8.20 16.33 17.60
C ILE A 240 -9.16 15.57 16.70
N ASP A 241 -10.14 16.28 16.16
CA ASP A 241 -10.97 15.79 15.05
C ASP A 241 -10.30 16.14 13.72
N LEU A 242 -9.93 15.13 12.95
CA LEU A 242 -9.24 15.29 11.67
C LEU A 242 -9.87 14.38 10.63
N SER A 243 -10.51 14.98 9.62
CA SER A 243 -11.12 14.23 8.53
C SER A 243 -10.36 14.40 7.22
N PHE A 244 -10.38 13.35 6.39
CA PHE A 244 -9.75 13.33 5.08
C PHE A 244 -10.80 13.11 3.99
N GLU A 245 -10.71 13.88 2.92
CA GLU A 245 -11.64 13.78 1.79
C GLU A 245 -10.86 13.50 0.51
N PHE A 246 -11.13 12.36 -0.09
CA PHE A 246 -10.55 11.89 -1.33
C PHE A 246 -11.51 12.13 -2.50
N ASN A 247 -10.98 12.63 -3.62
CA ASN A 247 -11.77 12.89 -4.81
C ASN A 247 -11.74 11.67 -5.75
N ALA A 248 -12.91 11.07 -5.98
CA ALA A 248 -13.12 9.89 -6.82
C ALA A 248 -12.76 10.11 -8.30
N ASP A 249 -12.77 11.36 -8.77
CA ASP A 249 -12.36 11.71 -10.12
C ASP A 249 -10.82 11.78 -10.27
N ARG A 250 -10.07 11.59 -9.18
CA ARG A 250 -8.60 11.68 -9.13
C ARG A 250 -7.94 10.38 -8.66
N VAL A 251 -8.45 9.25 -9.14
CA VAL A 251 -7.86 7.93 -8.88
C VAL A 251 -6.64 7.67 -9.78
N GLU A 252 -5.63 7.04 -9.20
CA GLU A 252 -4.43 6.60 -9.91
C GLU A 252 -4.65 5.16 -10.40
N ARG A 253 -4.84 5.00 -11.71
CA ARG A 253 -5.06 3.68 -12.35
C ARG A 253 -3.89 3.28 -13.25
N PRO A 254 -3.67 1.98 -13.46
CA PRO A 254 -2.75 1.50 -14.49
C PRO A 254 -3.08 2.09 -15.86
N PHE A 255 -2.05 2.40 -16.65
CA PHE A 255 -2.21 3.05 -17.95
C PHE A 255 -3.17 2.30 -18.88
N TYR A 256 -3.17 0.97 -18.88
CA TYR A 256 -4.02 0.16 -19.77
C TYR A 256 -5.52 0.41 -19.56
N GLU A 257 -5.95 0.93 -18.41
CA GLU A 257 -7.36 1.28 -18.15
C GLU A 257 -7.76 2.63 -18.72
N THR A 258 -6.76 3.47 -19.02
CA THR A 258 -6.99 4.74 -19.70
C THR A 258 -7.13 4.56 -21.21
N ILE A 259 -6.88 3.35 -21.72
CA ILE A 259 -6.95 3.03 -23.14
C ILE A 259 -8.41 2.81 -23.54
N LYS A 260 -8.94 3.71 -24.38
CA LYS A 260 -10.33 3.64 -24.88
C LYS A 260 -10.68 2.35 -25.63
N SER A 261 -9.70 1.70 -26.26
CA SER A 261 -9.91 0.44 -26.97
C SER A 261 -10.02 -0.78 -26.05
N GLY A 262 -9.81 -0.62 -24.75
CA GLY A 262 -9.66 -1.75 -23.82
C GLY A 262 -8.31 -2.46 -23.95
N ARG A 263 -8.16 -3.56 -23.20
CA ARG A 263 -6.94 -4.40 -23.20
C ARG A 263 -6.73 -5.12 -24.53
N ILE A 264 -7.81 -5.57 -25.16
CA ILE A 264 -7.82 -6.18 -26.50
C ILE A 264 -8.72 -5.31 -27.38
N LYS A 265 -8.24 -4.93 -28.56
CA LYS A 265 -9.04 -4.13 -29.47
C LYS A 265 -10.20 -4.95 -30.04
N LYS A 266 -11.35 -4.31 -30.24
CA LYS A 266 -12.53 -4.94 -30.86
C LYS A 266 -12.29 -5.45 -32.29
N ASP A 267 -11.27 -4.95 -32.99
CA ASP A 267 -10.87 -5.38 -34.33
C ASP A 267 -9.74 -6.43 -34.34
N ALA A 268 -9.27 -6.89 -33.16
CA ALA A 268 -8.29 -7.96 -33.04
C ALA A 268 -8.84 -9.37 -33.36
N VAL A 269 -10.09 -9.44 -33.85
CA VAL A 269 -10.92 -10.65 -34.07
C VAL A 269 -10.25 -11.66 -35.01
N ILE A 270 -9.29 -11.23 -35.82
CA ILE A 270 -8.58 -12.12 -36.74
C ILE A 270 -7.14 -12.28 -36.23
N PRO A 271 -6.75 -13.47 -35.73
CA PRO A 271 -5.36 -13.81 -35.49
C PRO A 271 -4.53 -13.43 -36.73
N GLY A 272 -3.58 -12.50 -36.58
CA GLY A 272 -2.74 -12.02 -37.68
C GLY A 272 -3.05 -10.67 -38.28
N THR A 273 -4.08 -9.97 -37.81
CA THR A 273 -4.43 -8.63 -38.31
C THR A 273 -3.72 -7.48 -37.59
N ALA A 274 -2.84 -7.79 -36.64
CA ALA A 274 -2.03 -6.82 -35.93
C ALA A 274 -0.93 -6.23 -36.82
N LYS A 275 -1.26 -5.47 -37.88
CA LYS A 275 -0.35 -4.68 -38.75
C LYS A 275 0.99 -5.36 -39.14
N GLY A 276 1.06 -6.68 -39.08
CA GLY A 276 2.19 -7.51 -39.46
C GLY A 276 1.64 -8.50 -40.46
N LYS A 277 1.95 -8.26 -41.73
CA LYS A 277 1.75 -9.21 -42.80
C LYS A 277 2.30 -10.57 -42.36
N GLU A 278 1.52 -11.61 -42.63
CA GLU A 278 1.86 -13.03 -42.50
C GLU A 278 2.04 -13.52 -41.05
N MET A 279 1.01 -14.15 -40.50
CA MET A 279 1.24 -15.16 -39.47
C MET A 279 1.77 -16.42 -40.14
N GLY A 280 2.88 -16.95 -39.62
CA GLY A 280 3.32 -18.31 -39.92
C GLY A 280 4.30 -18.46 -41.08
N ARG A 281 5.24 -17.53 -41.23
CA ARG A 281 6.56 -17.77 -41.83
C ARG A 281 7.64 -17.10 -41.00
#